data_AF-A0A402B8L0-F1
#
_entry.id   AF-A0A402B8L0-F1
#
_cell.length_a   1.000
_cell.length_b   1.000
_cell.length_c   1.000
_cell.angle_alpha   90.00
_cell.angle_beta   90.00
_cell.angle_gamma   90.00
#
_symmetry.space_group_name_H-M   'P 1'
#
loop_
_entity.id
_entity.type
_entity.pdbx_description
1 polymer ?
#
loop_
_entity_poly.entity_id
_entity_poly.type
_entity_poly.pdbx_seq_one_letter_code
_entity_poly.pdbx_strand_id
1 'polypeptide(L)'
;MDTKAIAQGTVAALKQGQYTTPEGNTIDLTSLLAACLSGTQSYDPHDLERLRERVLAQPVNQQTTSLAIVNETTLQGCARLIASQQYRRIGVLNFASAKNPGGGFLRGARAQEESLARSSALYFSLRQCPEHYAFHRAQDTCLYSDRMIYSPACPVFRDDAGQWLAQPYVIDIITSPAPNAGVVLQNEPDHRLHIVPTLTERASKILALAAAHQCDTLILGAWGCGVFQNDPRTVARIFHDYLGPCGLYSHCFRHVLFSVYDRAHPPKTFEVFARQFANLA
;
A
#
# COMPACT_ATOMS: atom_id res chain seq x y z
N MET A 1 -12.84 20.48 1.24
CA MET A 1 -11.39 20.22 1.11
C MET A 1 -11.04 20.21 -0.37
N ASP A 2 -10.21 21.17 -0.82
CA ASP A 2 -9.75 21.23 -2.21
C ASP A 2 -8.56 20.28 -2.40
N THR A 3 -8.85 19.09 -2.91
CA THR A 3 -7.85 18.04 -3.14
C THR A 3 -6.81 18.41 -4.20
N LYS A 4 -7.15 19.31 -5.14
CA LYS A 4 -6.20 19.77 -6.17
C LYS A 4 -5.19 20.74 -5.57
N ALA A 5 -5.65 21.69 -4.77
CA ALA A 5 -4.78 22.59 -4.04
C ALA A 5 -3.81 21.84 -3.11
N ILE A 6 -4.30 20.82 -2.38
CA ILE A 6 -3.44 19.96 -1.53
C ILE A 6 -2.39 19.23 -2.38
N ALA A 7 -2.77 18.65 -3.52
CA ALA A 7 -1.85 17.96 -4.40
C ALA A 7 -0.76 18.91 -4.95
N GLN A 8 -1.14 20.11 -5.36
CA GLN A 8 -0.21 21.14 -5.83
C GLN A 8 0.75 21.59 -4.72
N GLY A 9 0.22 21.87 -3.52
CA GLY A 9 1.04 22.24 -2.36
C GLY A 9 2.03 21.15 -1.96
N THR A 10 1.62 19.88 -2.10
CA THR A 10 2.49 18.72 -1.87
C THR A 10 3.62 18.65 -2.89
N VAL A 11 3.32 18.78 -4.18
CA VAL A 11 4.36 18.82 -5.22
C VAL A 11 5.30 20.01 -5.02
N ALA A 12 4.79 21.17 -4.61
CA ALA A 12 5.61 22.35 -4.33
C ALA A 12 6.59 22.09 -3.17
N ALA A 13 6.11 21.55 -2.05
CA ALA A 13 6.96 21.20 -0.91
C ALA A 13 8.04 20.18 -1.27
N LEU A 14 7.67 19.14 -2.02
CA LEU A 14 8.63 18.12 -2.48
C LEU A 14 9.70 18.69 -3.43
N LYS A 15 9.35 19.65 -4.29
CA LYS A 15 10.34 20.35 -5.14
C LYS A 15 11.26 21.27 -4.34
N GLN A 16 10.73 21.92 -3.31
CA GLN A 16 11.49 22.82 -2.45
C GLN A 16 12.34 22.07 -1.42
N GLY A 17 12.01 20.80 -1.14
CA GLY A 17 12.63 20.03 -0.09
C GLY A 17 12.16 20.40 1.32
N GLN A 18 11.09 21.18 1.47
CA GLN A 18 10.59 21.65 2.76
C GLN A 18 9.12 22.10 2.70
N TYR A 19 8.48 22.28 3.86
CA TYR A 19 7.17 22.94 3.98
C TYR A 19 7.07 23.76 5.28
N THR A 20 6.06 24.62 5.37
CA THR A 20 5.79 25.43 6.57
C THR A 20 4.52 24.94 7.25
N THR A 21 4.57 24.70 8.56
CA THR A 21 3.43 24.29 9.39
C THR A 21 2.47 25.48 9.61
N PRO A 22 1.22 25.25 10.06
CA PRO A 22 0.30 26.33 10.41
C PRO A 22 0.86 27.31 11.47
N GLU A 23 1.74 26.83 12.35
CA GLU A 23 2.39 27.63 13.39
C GLU A 23 3.60 28.45 12.86
N GLY A 24 3.92 28.33 11.58
CA GLY A 24 5.03 29.07 10.94
C GLY A 24 6.39 28.36 10.99
N ASN A 25 6.46 27.13 11.50
CA ASN A 25 7.71 26.36 11.55
C ASN A 25 8.05 25.82 10.16
N THR A 26 9.30 25.96 9.74
CA THR A 26 9.78 25.33 8.49
C THR A 26 10.34 23.94 8.79
N ILE A 27 9.83 22.94 8.09
CA ILE A 27 10.24 21.55 8.20
C ILE A 27 11.04 21.17 6.95
N ASP A 28 12.31 20.82 7.14
CA ASP A 28 13.18 20.31 6.10
C ASP A 28 12.92 18.82 5.82
N LEU A 29 12.76 18.48 4.54
CA LEU A 29 12.56 17.13 4.02
C LEU A 29 13.76 16.65 3.20
N THR A 30 14.77 17.47 2.95
CA THR A 30 15.85 17.21 1.98
C THR A 30 16.50 15.84 2.18
N SER A 31 16.95 15.54 3.39
CA SER A 31 17.60 14.26 3.71
C SER A 31 16.64 13.06 3.61
N LEU A 32 15.40 13.22 4.07
CA LEU A 32 14.37 12.17 4.00
C LEU A 32 13.99 11.85 2.55
N LEU A 33 13.86 12.89 1.71
CA LEU A 33 13.60 12.75 0.29
C LEU A 33 14.77 12.06 -0.42
N ALA A 34 15.99 12.51 -0.19
CA ALA A 34 17.17 11.89 -0.80
C ALA A 34 17.26 10.39 -0.46
N ALA A 35 17.04 10.01 0.80
CA ALA A 35 17.03 8.61 1.23
C ALA A 35 15.92 7.79 0.56
N CYS A 36 14.68 8.29 0.56
CA CYS A 36 13.54 7.60 -0.06
C CYS A 36 13.74 7.43 -1.57
N LEU A 37 14.13 8.49 -2.28
CA LEU A 37 14.27 8.46 -3.74
C LEU A 37 15.44 7.58 -4.19
N SER A 38 16.60 7.67 -3.54
CA SER A 38 17.76 6.83 -3.88
C SER A 38 17.56 5.35 -3.51
N GLY A 39 16.76 5.07 -2.48
CA GLY A 39 16.41 3.71 -2.09
C GLY A 39 15.24 3.10 -2.86
N THR A 40 14.54 3.88 -3.70
CA THR A 40 13.37 3.38 -4.44
C THR A 40 13.81 2.32 -5.46
N GLN A 41 13.14 1.17 -5.45
CA GLN A 41 13.45 0.05 -6.34
C GLN A 41 12.18 -0.49 -7.00
N SER A 42 12.27 -0.81 -8.30
CA SER A 42 11.24 -1.59 -8.98
C SER A 42 11.68 -3.05 -9.05
N TYR A 43 10.75 -3.96 -8.76
CA TYR A 43 10.95 -5.39 -8.86
C TYR A 43 10.12 -5.96 -10.00
N ASP A 44 10.74 -6.79 -10.83
CA ASP A 44 10.03 -7.57 -11.83
C ASP A 44 9.49 -8.90 -11.25
N PRO A 45 8.60 -9.60 -11.96
CA PRO A 45 7.99 -10.84 -11.45
C PRO A 45 8.98 -11.95 -11.11
N HIS A 46 10.10 -12.06 -11.84
CA HIS A 46 11.12 -13.09 -11.60
C HIS A 46 11.94 -12.75 -10.34
N ASP A 47 12.28 -11.48 -10.14
CA ASP A 47 12.93 -11.03 -8.91
C ASP A 47 12.07 -11.29 -7.66
N LEU A 48 10.76 -11.02 -7.77
CA LEU A 48 9.81 -11.27 -6.69
C LEU A 48 9.63 -12.76 -6.41
N GLU A 49 9.69 -13.61 -7.43
CA GLU A 49 9.64 -15.07 -7.26
C GLU A 49 10.85 -15.57 -6.45
N ARG A 50 12.06 -15.20 -6.89
CA ARG A 50 13.30 -15.56 -6.18
C ARG A 50 13.34 -14.99 -4.76
N LEU A 51 12.74 -13.83 -4.54
CA LEU A 51 12.62 -13.23 -3.22
C LEU A 51 11.64 -14.03 -2.35
N ARG A 52 10.47 -14.40 -2.87
CA ARG A 52 9.50 -15.25 -2.19
C ARG A 52 10.10 -16.60 -1.77
N GLU A 53 10.76 -17.30 -2.69
CA GLU A 53 11.42 -18.57 -2.38
C GLU A 53 12.42 -18.43 -1.23
N ARG A 54 13.25 -17.37 -1.26
CA ARG A 54 14.21 -17.08 -0.18
C ARG A 54 13.54 -16.79 1.15
N VAL A 55 12.43 -16.04 1.16
CA VAL A 55 11.68 -15.72 2.39
C VAL A 55 11.05 -16.98 2.98
N LEU A 56 10.39 -17.79 2.15
CA LEU A 56 9.69 -19.00 2.58
C LEU A 56 10.64 -20.13 2.98
N ALA A 57 11.89 -20.11 2.51
CA ALA A 57 12.93 -21.05 2.93
C ALA A 57 13.56 -20.70 4.30
N GLN A 58 13.28 -19.52 4.86
CA GLN A 58 13.84 -19.14 6.17
C GLN A 58 13.19 -19.98 7.28
N PRO A 59 13.95 -20.32 8.35
CA PRO A 59 13.39 -21.00 9.50
C PRO A 59 12.24 -20.20 10.11
N VAL A 60 11.16 -20.89 10.43
CA VAL A 60 9.98 -20.28 11.07
C VAL A 60 10.38 -19.74 12.44
N ASN A 61 10.12 -18.46 12.68
CA ASN A 61 10.28 -17.85 13.99
C ASN A 61 9.18 -18.36 14.95
N GLN A 62 9.49 -18.52 16.24
CA GLN A 62 8.52 -18.91 17.27
C GLN A 62 7.45 -17.83 17.55
N GLN A 63 7.62 -16.63 17.00
CA GLN A 63 6.66 -15.55 17.12
C GLN A 63 5.47 -15.74 16.15
N THR A 64 4.25 -15.56 16.66
CA THR A 64 3.04 -15.52 15.83
C THR A 64 2.68 -14.07 15.49
N THR A 65 2.22 -13.84 14.25
CA THR A 65 1.75 -12.54 13.78
C THR A 65 0.42 -12.19 14.46
N SER A 66 0.36 -11.04 15.12
CA SER A 66 -0.91 -10.50 15.62
C SER A 66 -1.66 -9.74 14.52
N LEU A 67 -2.99 -9.85 14.47
CA LEU A 67 -3.81 -9.24 13.44
C LEU A 67 -4.82 -8.27 14.05
N ALA A 68 -5.05 -7.12 13.41
CA ALA A 68 -6.10 -6.18 13.78
C ALA A 68 -6.82 -5.63 12.55
N ILE A 69 -8.11 -5.36 12.68
CA ILE A 69 -8.97 -4.86 11.60
C ILE A 69 -9.70 -3.64 12.13
N VAL A 70 -9.48 -2.49 11.51
CA VAL A 70 -9.98 -1.20 12.00
C VAL A 70 -10.59 -0.41 10.85
N ASN A 71 -11.75 0.19 11.08
CA ASN A 71 -12.40 1.09 10.13
C ASN A 71 -11.72 2.47 10.19
N GLU A 72 -10.53 2.55 9.62
CA GLU A 72 -9.69 3.75 9.57
C GLU A 72 -9.01 3.86 8.21
N THR A 73 -8.57 5.06 7.85
CA THR A 73 -7.74 5.26 6.66
C THR A 73 -6.35 4.62 6.86
N THR A 74 -5.65 4.37 5.75
CA THR A 74 -4.25 3.94 5.82
C THR A 74 -3.38 4.95 6.58
N LEU A 75 -3.62 6.26 6.45
CA LEU A 75 -2.85 7.30 7.14
C LEU A 75 -3.16 7.35 8.64
N GLN A 76 -4.41 7.13 9.05
CA GLN A 76 -4.78 6.97 10.45
C GLN A 76 -4.09 5.76 11.08
N GLY A 77 -4.07 4.62 10.38
CA GLY A 77 -3.33 3.44 10.80
C GLY A 77 -1.82 3.71 10.95
N CYS A 78 -1.22 4.43 9.99
CA CYS A 78 0.18 4.84 10.06
C CYS A 78 0.45 5.70 11.30
N ALA A 79 -0.34 6.78 11.49
CA ALA A 79 -0.18 7.69 12.62
C ALA A 79 -0.31 6.95 13.96
N ARG A 80 -1.29 6.04 14.08
CA ARG A 80 -1.50 5.23 15.29
C ARG A 80 -0.33 4.29 15.58
N LEU A 81 0.19 3.57 14.58
CA LEU A 81 1.32 2.66 14.77
C LEU A 81 2.63 3.42 15.04
N ILE A 82 2.87 4.55 14.38
CA ILE A 82 4.02 5.43 14.66
C ILE A 82 3.96 5.96 16.10
N ALA A 83 2.80 6.46 16.54
CA ALA A 83 2.62 6.98 17.89
C ALA A 83 2.82 5.91 18.98
N SER A 84 2.57 4.64 18.68
CA SER A 84 2.80 3.54 19.62
C SER A 84 4.29 3.33 19.95
N GLN A 85 5.21 3.70 19.04
CA GLN A 85 6.65 3.45 19.13
C GLN A 85 7.04 1.97 19.33
N GLN A 86 6.11 1.04 19.08
CA GLN A 86 6.32 -0.40 19.30
C GLN A 86 7.06 -1.09 18.15
N TYR A 87 7.03 -0.50 16.95
CA TYR A 87 7.48 -1.11 15.70
C TYR A 87 8.62 -0.30 15.08
N ARG A 88 9.55 -1.00 14.44
CA ARG A 88 10.76 -0.38 13.88
C ARG A 88 10.58 0.04 12.43
N ARG A 89 9.86 -0.77 11.64
CA ARG A 89 9.68 -0.59 10.20
C ARG A 89 8.26 -0.97 9.79
N ILE A 90 7.49 0.05 9.45
CA ILE A 90 6.09 -0.05 9.06
C ILE A 90 6.02 -0.13 7.54
N GLY A 91 5.63 -1.28 7.01
CA GLY A 91 5.32 -1.45 5.59
C GLY A 91 3.85 -1.15 5.29
N VAL A 92 3.57 -0.45 4.20
CA VAL A 92 2.23 -0.02 3.82
C VAL A 92 1.95 -0.42 2.39
N LEU A 93 0.82 -1.09 2.16
CA LEU A 93 0.39 -1.42 0.80
C LEU A 93 -0.32 -0.20 0.16
N ASN A 94 0.25 0.33 -0.91
CA ASN A 94 -0.41 1.29 -1.80
C ASN A 94 -1.31 0.54 -2.80
N PHE A 95 -2.59 0.89 -2.86
CA PHE A 95 -3.58 0.30 -3.77
C PHE A 95 -3.46 0.92 -5.16
N ALA A 96 -2.35 0.58 -5.81
CA ALA A 96 -1.80 1.36 -6.90
C ALA A 96 -2.58 1.30 -8.21
N SER A 97 -2.57 2.41 -8.93
CA SER A 97 -2.78 2.44 -10.36
C SER A 97 -1.60 1.79 -11.08
N ALA A 98 -1.89 0.83 -11.96
CA ALA A 98 -0.85 0.24 -12.79
C ALA A 98 -0.25 1.23 -13.81
N LYS A 99 -1.00 2.29 -14.19
CA LYS A 99 -0.69 3.12 -15.37
C LYS A 99 -0.24 4.53 -15.05
N ASN A 100 -0.53 5.05 -13.85
CA ASN A 100 -0.24 6.44 -13.48
C ASN A 100 0.33 6.52 -12.06
N PRO A 101 1.52 7.10 -11.85
CA PRO A 101 2.09 7.27 -10.51
C PRO A 101 1.23 8.20 -9.65
N GLY A 102 0.76 7.69 -8.50
CA GLY A 102 -0.15 8.43 -7.63
C GLY A 102 -1.58 8.54 -8.18
N GLY A 103 -1.95 7.68 -9.14
CA GLY A 103 -3.28 7.63 -9.72
C GLY A 103 -3.72 8.97 -10.30
N GLY A 104 -4.91 9.43 -9.90
CA GLY A 104 -5.49 10.70 -10.34
C GLY A 104 -5.26 11.88 -9.38
N PHE A 105 -4.29 11.83 -8.46
CA PHE A 105 -4.25 12.77 -7.32
C PHE A 105 -4.15 14.24 -7.74
N LEU A 106 -3.38 14.56 -8.80
CA LEU A 106 -3.27 15.91 -9.37
C LEU A 106 -4.59 16.42 -9.97
N ARG A 107 -5.49 15.51 -10.36
CA ARG A 107 -6.82 15.84 -10.90
C ARG A 107 -7.88 15.92 -9.80
N GLY A 108 -7.50 15.68 -8.54
CA GLY A 108 -8.40 15.69 -7.39
C GLY A 108 -9.16 14.38 -7.18
N ALA A 109 -8.71 13.28 -7.78
CA ALA A 109 -9.31 11.97 -7.54
C ALA A 109 -9.14 11.55 -6.07
N ARG A 110 -10.07 10.72 -5.59
CA ARG A 110 -10.17 10.30 -4.19
C ARG A 110 -10.24 8.79 -4.09
N ALA A 111 -9.08 8.14 -4.02
CA ALA A 111 -8.93 6.81 -3.48
C ALA A 111 -7.71 6.77 -2.54
N GLN A 112 -7.35 5.57 -2.07
CA GLN A 112 -6.28 5.37 -1.10
C GLN A 112 -4.92 5.81 -1.66
N GLU A 113 -4.58 5.44 -2.91
CA GLU A 113 -3.34 5.86 -3.56
C GLU A 113 -3.23 7.38 -3.63
N GLU A 114 -4.30 8.07 -4.05
CA GLU A 114 -4.26 9.53 -4.12
C GLU A 114 -4.15 10.18 -2.74
N SER A 115 -4.63 9.53 -1.67
CA SER A 115 -4.41 9.99 -0.30
C SER A 115 -2.93 9.91 0.07
N LEU A 116 -2.30 8.74 -0.16
CA LEU A 116 -0.86 8.57 0.09
C LEU A 116 -0.03 9.54 -0.75
N ALA A 117 -0.35 9.73 -2.03
CA ALA A 117 0.36 10.65 -2.92
C ALA A 117 0.21 12.13 -2.53
N ARG A 118 -0.93 12.52 -1.93
CA ARG A 118 -1.13 13.88 -1.39
C ARG A 118 -0.45 14.10 -0.04
N SER A 119 -0.19 13.05 0.71
CA SER A 119 0.28 13.18 2.10
C SER A 119 1.74 12.82 2.30
N SER A 120 2.43 12.32 1.27
CA SER A 120 3.80 11.80 1.36
C SER A 120 4.63 12.09 0.11
N ALA A 121 5.90 11.69 0.15
CA ALA A 121 6.80 11.72 -1.01
C ALA A 121 6.54 10.61 -2.05
N LEU A 122 5.52 9.77 -1.85
CA LEU A 122 5.27 8.60 -2.69
C LEU A 122 5.26 8.96 -4.17
N TYR A 123 4.60 10.05 -4.57
CA TYR A 123 4.57 10.46 -5.98
C TYR A 123 5.97 10.67 -6.59
N PHE A 124 6.92 11.25 -5.85
CA PHE A 124 8.29 11.46 -6.35
C PHE A 124 9.08 10.15 -6.38
N SER A 125 8.84 9.24 -5.43
CA SER A 125 9.42 7.89 -5.43
C SER A 125 8.93 7.09 -6.62
N LEU A 126 7.61 7.03 -6.86
CA LEU A 126 7.02 6.31 -7.99
C LEU A 126 7.56 6.80 -9.34
N ARG A 127 7.85 8.10 -9.46
CA ARG A 127 8.44 8.68 -10.68
C ARG A 127 9.89 8.26 -10.96
N GLN A 128 10.58 7.65 -10.00
CA GLN A 128 11.89 7.03 -10.23
C GLN A 128 11.79 5.73 -11.03
N CYS A 129 10.58 5.17 -11.22
CA CYS A 129 10.36 3.90 -11.91
C CYS A 129 9.44 4.06 -13.13
N PRO A 130 9.77 4.89 -14.14
CA PRO A 130 8.92 5.11 -15.30
C PRO A 130 8.65 3.82 -16.11
N GLU A 131 9.58 2.86 -16.11
CA GLU A 131 9.48 1.59 -16.82
C GLU A 131 8.34 0.71 -16.27
N HIS A 132 8.07 0.75 -14.96
CA HIS A 132 6.95 0.05 -14.34
C HIS A 132 5.62 0.45 -15.01
N TYR A 133 5.41 1.77 -15.16
CA TYR A 133 4.19 2.30 -15.75
C TYR A 133 4.17 2.16 -17.27
N ALA A 134 5.32 2.29 -17.94
CA ALA A 134 5.42 2.07 -19.37
C ALA A 134 5.04 0.63 -19.74
N PHE A 135 5.52 -0.35 -18.97
CA PHE A 135 5.18 -1.75 -19.12
C PHE A 135 3.67 -1.98 -19.04
N HIS A 136 3.00 -1.52 -17.97
CA HIS A 136 1.55 -1.70 -17.81
C HIS A 136 0.69 -0.90 -18.80
N ARG A 137 1.21 0.20 -19.37
CA ARG A 137 0.52 0.92 -20.46
C ARG A 137 0.59 0.17 -21.78
N ALA A 138 1.65 -0.63 -22.00
CA ALA A 138 1.82 -1.46 -23.18
C ALA A 138 1.18 -2.86 -23.06
N GLN A 139 0.63 -3.21 -21.89
CA GLN A 139 -0.09 -4.47 -21.71
C GLN A 139 -1.56 -4.37 -22.14
N ASP A 140 -2.04 -5.43 -22.78
CA ASP A 140 -3.41 -5.55 -23.30
C ASP A 140 -4.39 -6.17 -22.30
N THR A 141 -3.96 -6.42 -21.05
CA THR A 141 -4.82 -6.95 -19.99
C THR A 141 -4.87 -6.07 -18.77
N CYS A 142 -6.06 -6.00 -18.18
CA CYS A 142 -6.33 -5.36 -16.91
C CYS A 142 -6.07 -6.27 -15.69
N LEU A 143 -5.56 -7.49 -15.89
CA LEU A 143 -4.92 -8.28 -14.82
C LEU A 143 -3.60 -7.64 -14.35
N TYR A 144 -2.98 -6.81 -15.21
CA TYR A 144 -1.66 -6.21 -15.03
C TYR A 144 -0.57 -7.28 -14.79
N SER A 145 0.48 -6.94 -14.06
CA SER A 145 1.55 -7.87 -13.71
C SER A 145 1.90 -7.81 -12.23
N ASP A 146 2.75 -8.74 -11.80
CA ASP A 146 3.26 -8.78 -10.44
C ASP A 146 4.36 -7.75 -10.19
N ARG A 147 4.71 -6.88 -11.15
CA ARG A 147 5.70 -5.83 -10.94
C ARG A 147 5.31 -4.97 -9.74
N MET A 148 6.28 -4.68 -8.88
CA MET A 148 6.08 -3.83 -7.71
C MET A 148 7.12 -2.71 -7.66
N ILE A 149 6.79 -1.64 -6.94
CA ILE A 149 7.77 -0.62 -6.54
C ILE A 149 7.82 -0.63 -5.02
N TYR A 150 9.02 -0.64 -4.46
CA TYR A 150 9.26 -0.46 -3.04
C TYR A 150 9.89 0.92 -2.81
N SER A 151 9.26 1.70 -1.93
CA SER A 151 9.65 3.05 -1.56
C SER A 151 10.06 3.05 -0.08
N PRO A 152 11.36 2.89 0.25
CA PRO A 152 11.81 2.84 1.63
C PRO A 152 11.75 4.21 2.29
N ALA A 153 11.47 4.23 3.61
CA ALA A 153 11.51 5.43 4.45
C ALA A 153 10.84 6.66 3.82
N CYS A 154 9.70 6.45 3.14
CA CYS A 154 8.94 7.49 2.48
C CYS A 154 8.37 8.47 3.51
N PRO A 155 8.76 9.75 3.49
CA PRO A 155 8.24 10.71 4.45
C PRO A 155 6.77 11.05 4.19
N VAL A 156 5.98 10.97 5.26
CA VAL A 156 4.58 11.41 5.35
C VAL A 156 4.55 12.70 6.16
N PHE A 157 3.93 13.73 5.61
CA PHE A 157 3.96 15.10 6.12
C PHE A 157 2.59 15.78 6.07
N ARG A 158 1.52 15.05 5.71
CA ARG A 158 0.14 15.49 5.94
C ARG A 158 -0.74 14.41 6.57
N ASP A 159 -1.79 14.86 7.24
CA ASP A 159 -2.90 14.01 7.70
C ASP A 159 -4.01 13.85 6.64
N ASP A 160 -5.08 13.14 6.98
CA ASP A 160 -6.27 12.97 6.11
C ASP A 160 -7.04 14.27 5.87
N ALA A 161 -6.90 15.26 6.75
CA ALA A 161 -7.48 16.59 6.58
C ALA A 161 -6.65 17.46 5.62
N GLY A 162 -5.52 16.94 5.15
CA GLY A 162 -4.55 17.65 4.31
C GLY A 162 -3.76 18.69 5.07
N GLN A 163 -3.77 18.69 6.40
CA GLN A 163 -2.96 19.60 7.22
C GLN A 163 -1.50 19.14 7.23
N TRP A 164 -0.58 20.11 7.27
CA TRP A 164 0.84 19.81 7.41
C TRP A 164 1.14 19.29 8.82
N LEU A 165 1.95 18.25 8.93
CA LEU A 165 2.36 17.70 10.22
C LEU A 165 3.51 18.52 10.82
N ALA A 166 3.47 18.77 12.13
CA ALA A 166 4.60 19.41 12.82
C ALA A 166 5.85 18.52 12.86
N GLN A 167 5.66 17.21 12.88
CA GLN A 167 6.72 16.21 12.82
C GLN A 167 6.37 15.17 11.74
N PRO A 168 7.06 15.16 10.59
CA PRO A 168 6.87 14.12 9.60
C PRO A 168 7.38 12.78 10.15
N TYR A 169 6.80 11.69 9.68
CA TYR A 169 7.24 10.33 9.98
C TYR A 169 7.53 9.59 8.69
N VAL A 170 8.23 8.46 8.77
CA VAL A 170 8.58 7.64 7.61
C VAL A 170 7.89 6.29 7.66
N ILE A 171 7.49 5.80 6.49
CA ILE A 171 6.94 4.47 6.28
C ILE A 171 7.56 3.87 5.02
N ASP A 172 7.62 2.54 4.95
CA ASP A 172 7.95 1.87 3.71
C ASP A 172 6.66 1.62 2.92
N ILE A 173 6.67 1.87 1.61
CA ILE A 173 5.48 1.70 0.78
C ILE A 173 5.74 0.66 -0.29
N ILE A 174 4.89 -0.36 -0.33
CA ILE A 174 4.83 -1.35 -1.42
C ILE A 174 3.72 -0.93 -2.36
N THR A 175 4.07 -0.61 -3.60
CA THR A 175 3.13 -0.25 -4.66
C THR A 175 2.92 -1.45 -5.56
N SER A 176 1.70 -1.99 -5.52
CA SER A 176 1.29 -3.15 -6.31
C SER A 176 -0.15 -2.98 -6.81
N PRO A 177 -0.39 -3.01 -8.14
CA PRO A 177 -1.74 -2.89 -8.66
C PRO A 177 -2.51 -4.20 -8.49
N ALA A 178 -3.70 -4.14 -7.89
CA ALA A 178 -4.66 -5.25 -7.98
C ALA A 178 -5.15 -5.40 -9.42
N PRO A 179 -5.55 -6.60 -9.87
CA PRO A 179 -6.25 -6.74 -11.15
C PRO A 179 -7.52 -5.86 -11.13
N ASN A 180 -7.82 -5.20 -12.24
CA ASN A 180 -9.06 -4.44 -12.38
C ASN A 180 -10.19 -5.40 -12.82
N ALA A 181 -10.74 -6.12 -11.83
CA ALA A 181 -11.77 -7.12 -12.02
C ALA A 181 -13.00 -6.59 -12.76
N GLY A 182 -13.41 -5.33 -12.50
CA GLY A 182 -14.52 -4.70 -13.20
C GLY A 182 -14.32 -4.66 -14.72
N VAL A 183 -13.13 -4.25 -15.18
CA VAL A 183 -12.81 -4.21 -16.61
C VAL A 183 -12.59 -5.62 -17.18
N VAL A 184 -11.89 -6.50 -16.46
CA VAL A 184 -11.65 -7.87 -16.91
C VAL A 184 -12.98 -8.63 -17.12
N LEU A 185 -13.91 -8.53 -16.16
CA LEU A 185 -15.21 -9.17 -16.26
C LEU A 185 -16.04 -8.66 -17.45
N GLN A 186 -15.95 -7.37 -17.75
CA GLN A 186 -16.71 -6.76 -18.84
C GLN A 186 -16.08 -7.02 -20.22
N ASN A 187 -14.75 -6.90 -20.34
CA ASN A 187 -14.06 -6.73 -21.62
C ASN A 187 -13.05 -7.84 -21.94
N GLU A 188 -12.69 -8.71 -20.99
CA GLU A 188 -11.67 -9.76 -21.16
C GLU A 188 -12.22 -11.13 -20.70
N PRO A 189 -13.19 -11.73 -21.41
CA PRO A 189 -13.90 -12.94 -20.97
C PRO A 189 -12.95 -14.12 -20.68
N ASP A 190 -11.90 -14.28 -21.48
CA ASP A 190 -10.90 -15.34 -21.33
C ASP A 190 -10.04 -15.18 -20.07
N HIS A 191 -9.99 -13.97 -19.51
CA HIS A 191 -9.20 -13.64 -18.32
C HIS A 191 -10.00 -13.68 -17.00
N ARG A 192 -11.31 -13.89 -17.06
CA ARG A 192 -12.18 -13.88 -15.87
C ARG A 192 -11.75 -14.87 -14.79
N LEU A 193 -11.36 -16.07 -15.20
CA LEU A 193 -10.91 -17.13 -14.28
C LEU A 193 -9.54 -16.84 -13.66
N HIS A 194 -8.78 -15.89 -14.21
CA HIS A 194 -7.45 -15.53 -13.74
C HIS A 194 -7.44 -14.42 -12.68
N ILE A 195 -8.57 -13.76 -12.38
CA ILE A 195 -8.64 -12.70 -11.37
C ILE A 195 -8.20 -13.22 -10.00
N VAL A 196 -8.79 -14.33 -9.52
CA VAL A 196 -8.49 -14.89 -8.20
C VAL A 196 -7.06 -15.44 -8.13
N PRO A 197 -6.58 -16.27 -9.08
CA PRO A 197 -5.17 -16.68 -9.12
C PRO A 197 -4.19 -15.50 -9.11
N THR A 198 -4.50 -14.44 -9.86
CA THR A 198 -3.68 -13.22 -9.90
C THR A 198 -3.62 -12.53 -8.55
N LEU A 199 -4.76 -12.34 -7.87
CA LEU A 199 -4.79 -11.80 -6.51
C LEU A 199 -4.00 -12.65 -5.53
N THR A 200 -4.19 -13.97 -5.57
CA THR A 200 -3.54 -14.92 -4.65
C THR A 200 -2.03 -14.90 -4.82
N GLU A 201 -1.54 -14.98 -6.05
CA GLU A 201 -0.10 -14.98 -6.35
C GLU A 201 0.55 -13.65 -5.97
N ARG A 202 -0.08 -12.54 -6.36
CA ARG A 202 0.46 -11.21 -6.12
C ARG A 202 0.41 -10.80 -4.65
N ALA A 203 -0.60 -11.23 -3.90
CA ALA A 203 -0.64 -11.05 -2.45
C ALA A 203 0.53 -11.75 -1.74
N SER A 204 0.87 -12.98 -2.17
CA SER A 204 2.06 -13.69 -1.67
C SER A 204 3.33 -12.87 -1.93
N LYS A 205 3.52 -12.36 -3.15
CA LYS A 205 4.68 -11.55 -3.50
C LYS A 205 4.75 -10.22 -2.74
N ILE A 206 3.61 -9.59 -2.42
CA ILE A 206 3.55 -8.39 -1.55
C ILE A 206 4.10 -8.72 -0.16
N LEU A 207 3.64 -9.83 0.44
CA LEU A 207 4.07 -10.25 1.77
C LEU A 207 5.54 -10.66 1.79
N ALA A 208 6.01 -11.38 0.77
CA ALA A 208 7.41 -11.72 0.61
C ALA A 208 8.28 -10.46 0.53
N LEU A 209 7.91 -9.48 -0.32
CA LEU A 209 8.66 -8.24 -0.48
C LEU A 209 8.76 -7.47 0.85
N ALA A 210 7.66 -7.37 1.59
CA ALA A 210 7.64 -6.79 2.92
C ALA A 210 8.60 -7.50 3.89
N ALA A 211 8.55 -8.83 3.94
CA ALA A 211 9.40 -9.63 4.82
C ALA A 211 10.89 -9.51 4.47
N ALA A 212 11.23 -9.52 3.17
CA ALA A 212 12.61 -9.36 2.71
C ALA A 212 13.20 -7.99 3.06
N HIS A 213 12.37 -6.95 3.08
CA HIS A 213 12.75 -5.61 3.56
C HIS A 213 12.65 -5.44 5.07
N GLN A 214 12.39 -6.53 5.81
CA GLN A 214 12.37 -6.57 7.26
C GLN A 214 11.33 -5.61 7.89
N CYS A 215 10.19 -5.41 7.21
CA CYS A 215 9.05 -4.76 7.83
C CYS A 215 8.58 -5.63 9.00
N ASP A 216 8.61 -5.11 10.23
CA ASP A 216 8.13 -5.85 11.40
C ASP A 216 6.63 -5.67 11.62
N THR A 217 6.02 -4.66 11.01
CA THR A 217 4.57 -4.48 10.97
C THR A 217 4.09 -4.07 9.58
N LEU A 218 2.87 -4.47 9.23
CA LEU A 218 2.24 -4.10 7.96
C LEU A 218 0.89 -3.40 8.14
N ILE A 219 0.62 -2.46 7.24
CA ILE A 219 -0.70 -1.88 7.03
C ILE A 219 -1.22 -2.32 5.66
N LEU A 220 -2.25 -3.16 5.71
CA LEU A 220 -2.99 -3.67 4.56
C LEU A 220 -4.42 -3.11 4.56
N GLY A 221 -5.28 -3.62 3.68
CA GLY A 221 -6.70 -3.28 3.66
C GLY A 221 -7.41 -3.88 2.44
N ALA A 222 -8.50 -3.23 2.02
CA ALA A 222 -9.34 -3.67 0.92
C ALA A 222 -8.73 -3.40 -0.47
N TRP A 223 -7.56 -4.01 -0.72
CA TRP A 223 -6.79 -3.88 -1.95
C TRP A 223 -7.61 -4.26 -3.18
N GLY A 224 -7.76 -3.32 -4.12
CA GLY A 224 -8.52 -3.53 -5.36
C GLY A 224 -10.04 -3.61 -5.20
N CYS A 225 -10.60 -3.44 -4.00
CA CYS A 225 -12.04 -3.59 -3.75
C CYS A 225 -12.90 -2.36 -4.08
N GLY A 226 -12.25 -1.22 -4.37
CA GLY A 226 -12.91 0.03 -4.78
C GLY A 226 -13.16 0.08 -6.28
N VAL A 227 -12.53 1.04 -6.98
CA VAL A 227 -12.68 1.26 -8.43
C VAL A 227 -12.41 0.00 -9.26
N PHE A 228 -11.54 -0.89 -8.79
CA PHE A 228 -11.17 -2.14 -9.48
C PHE A 228 -12.16 -3.29 -9.24
N GLN A 229 -13.13 -3.12 -8.34
CA GLN A 229 -14.28 -4.02 -8.15
C GLN A 229 -13.92 -5.49 -7.84
N ASN A 230 -12.77 -5.73 -7.20
CA ASN A 230 -12.51 -7.06 -6.63
C ASN A 230 -13.47 -7.32 -5.47
N ASP A 231 -13.91 -8.57 -5.33
CA ASP A 231 -14.77 -8.97 -4.22
C ASP A 231 -14.00 -8.87 -2.88
N PRO A 232 -14.46 -8.05 -1.91
CA PRO A 232 -13.83 -7.94 -0.60
C PRO A 232 -13.69 -9.27 0.14
N ARG A 233 -14.63 -10.23 -0.04
CA ARG A 233 -14.53 -11.53 0.63
C ARG A 233 -13.36 -12.32 0.10
N THR A 234 -13.18 -12.31 -1.21
CA THR A 234 -12.05 -12.95 -1.89
C THR A 234 -10.73 -12.36 -1.41
N VAL A 235 -10.59 -11.03 -1.41
CA VAL A 235 -9.34 -10.36 -0.98
C VAL A 235 -9.05 -10.61 0.50
N ALA A 236 -10.06 -10.49 1.37
CA ALA A 236 -9.92 -10.76 2.79
C ALA A 236 -9.50 -12.21 3.06
N ARG A 237 -10.14 -13.19 2.37
CA ARG A 237 -9.80 -14.61 2.48
C ARG A 237 -8.37 -14.89 2.05
N ILE A 238 -7.90 -14.32 0.94
CA ILE A 238 -6.53 -14.52 0.45
C ILE A 238 -5.51 -14.07 1.50
N PHE A 239 -5.67 -12.87 2.06
CA PHE A 239 -4.76 -12.40 3.11
C PHE A 239 -4.89 -13.22 4.40
N HIS A 240 -6.10 -13.63 4.76
CA HIS A 240 -6.34 -14.53 5.88
C HIS A 240 -5.60 -15.87 5.70
N ASP A 241 -5.66 -16.49 4.52
CA ASP A 241 -5.02 -17.78 4.26
C ASP A 241 -3.49 -17.69 4.35
N TYR A 242 -2.92 -16.53 4.04
CA TYR A 242 -1.47 -16.30 4.15
C TYR A 242 -1.00 -15.89 5.55
N LEU A 243 -1.79 -15.13 6.30
CA LEU A 243 -1.39 -14.51 7.57
C LEU A 243 -2.00 -15.18 8.81
N GLY A 244 -3.08 -15.92 8.62
CA GLY A 244 -3.77 -16.65 9.68
C GLY A 244 -2.99 -17.89 10.14
N PRO A 245 -3.56 -18.68 11.07
CA PRO A 245 -2.95 -19.89 11.60
C PRO A 245 -2.53 -20.84 10.48
N CYS A 246 -1.27 -21.30 10.53
CA CYS A 246 -0.66 -22.17 9.51
C CYS A 246 -0.46 -21.52 8.12
N GLY A 247 -0.72 -20.22 7.98
CA GLY A 247 -0.45 -19.49 6.74
C GLY A 247 1.05 -19.34 6.49
N LEU A 248 1.45 -19.27 5.21
CA LEU A 248 2.87 -19.21 4.82
C LEU A 248 3.64 -18.01 5.41
N TYR A 249 2.93 -16.96 5.83
CA TYR A 249 3.51 -15.74 6.40
C TYR A 249 3.07 -15.49 7.84
N SER A 250 2.50 -16.48 8.53
CA SER A 250 1.96 -16.34 9.90
C SER A 250 3.01 -15.99 10.95
N HIS A 251 4.30 -16.07 10.62
CA HIS A 251 5.43 -15.79 11.50
C HIS A 251 6.36 -14.69 11.00
N CYS A 252 6.04 -14.07 9.85
CA CYS A 252 6.92 -13.09 9.21
C CYS A 252 6.82 -11.70 9.84
N PHE A 253 5.71 -11.38 10.51
CA PHE A 253 5.44 -10.05 11.04
C PHE A 253 5.14 -10.11 12.54
N ARG A 254 5.40 -9.02 13.27
CA ARG A 254 4.93 -8.85 14.66
C ARG A 254 3.44 -8.52 14.67
N HIS A 255 3.03 -7.66 13.76
CA HIS A 255 1.66 -7.18 13.65
C HIS A 255 1.27 -6.93 12.19
N VAL A 256 0.02 -7.22 11.84
CA VAL A 256 -0.58 -6.75 10.60
C VAL A 256 -1.91 -6.08 10.91
N LEU A 257 -2.01 -4.83 10.49
CA LEU A 257 -3.18 -3.99 10.61
C LEU A 257 -3.89 -3.88 9.26
N PHE A 258 -5.16 -4.27 9.21
CA PHE A 258 -6.03 -3.98 8.08
C PHE A 258 -6.80 -2.68 8.36
N SER A 259 -6.33 -1.58 7.78
CA SER A 259 -7.04 -0.29 7.77
C SER A 259 -8.05 -0.28 6.62
N VAL A 260 -9.30 -0.63 6.93
CA VAL A 260 -10.38 -0.79 5.94
C VAL A 260 -11.39 0.33 6.10
N TYR A 261 -11.06 1.49 5.54
CA TYR A 261 -11.95 2.65 5.57
C TYR A 261 -13.20 2.44 4.73
N ASP A 262 -14.35 2.38 5.40
CA ASP A 262 -15.67 2.26 4.78
C ASP A 262 -16.66 3.24 5.42
N ARG A 263 -17.20 4.15 4.60
CA ARG A 263 -18.16 5.19 4.99
C ARG A 263 -19.61 4.77 4.78
N ALA A 264 -19.87 3.58 4.24
CA ALA A 264 -21.22 3.08 4.07
C ALA A 264 -21.89 2.85 5.43
N HIS A 265 -23.22 2.95 5.45
CA HIS A 265 -24.03 2.72 6.66
C HIS A 265 -25.09 1.66 6.33
N PRO A 266 -24.91 0.39 6.76
CA PRO A 266 -23.74 -0.16 7.49
C PRO A 266 -22.47 -0.30 6.61
N PRO A 267 -21.26 -0.38 7.22
CA PRO A 267 -19.98 -0.42 6.51
C PRO A 267 -19.70 -1.81 5.92
N LYS A 268 -20.09 -2.01 4.65
CA LYS A 268 -20.15 -3.32 3.99
C LYS A 268 -18.79 -4.01 3.82
N THR A 269 -17.79 -3.29 3.34
CA THR A 269 -16.43 -3.79 3.07
C THR A 269 -15.71 -4.07 4.38
N PHE A 270 -15.78 -3.12 5.32
CA PHE A 270 -15.19 -3.30 6.64
C PHE A 270 -15.79 -4.52 7.36
N GLU A 271 -17.12 -4.68 7.35
CA GLU A 271 -17.76 -5.85 7.97
C GLU A 271 -17.32 -7.18 7.35
N VAL A 272 -17.08 -7.22 6.03
CA VAL A 272 -16.55 -8.43 5.37
C VAL A 272 -15.17 -8.78 5.90
N PHE A 273 -14.26 -7.81 5.99
CA PHE A 273 -12.94 -8.02 6.56
C PHE A 273 -13.05 -8.40 8.04
N ALA A 274 -13.81 -7.64 8.84
CA ALA A 274 -13.98 -7.92 10.27
C ALA A 274 -14.49 -9.35 10.52
N ARG A 275 -15.47 -9.83 9.74
CA ARG A 275 -15.99 -11.20 9.85
C ARG A 275 -14.98 -12.26 9.44
N GLN A 276 -14.21 -12.04 8.37
CA GLN A 276 -13.22 -13.00 7.90
C GLN A 276 -12.12 -13.26 8.93
N PHE A 277 -11.73 -12.23 9.67
CA PHE A 277 -10.63 -12.31 10.64
C PHE A 277 -11.11 -12.48 12.10
N ALA A 278 -12.42 -12.49 12.36
CA ALA A 278 -12.98 -12.60 13.71
C ALA A 278 -12.63 -13.94 14.40
N ASN A 279 -12.37 -14.99 13.62
CA ASN A 279 -12.07 -16.33 14.12
C ASN A 279 -10.57 -16.54 14.47
N LEU A 280 -9.76 -15.47 14.43
CA LEU A 280 -8.32 -15.52 14.70
C LEU A 280 -7.92 -14.95 16.07
N ALA A 281 -8.91 -14.52 16.86
CA ALA A 281 -8.73 -13.98 18.21
C ALA A 281 -8.91 -15.08 19.28
#